data_AF-A0A940E4P0-F1
#
_entry.id   AF-A0A940E4P0-F1
#
_cell.length_a   1.000
_cell.length_b   1.000
_cell.length_c   1.000
_cell.angle_alpha   90.00
_cell.angle_beta   90.00
_cell.angle_gamma   90.00
#
_symmetry.space_group_name_H-M   'P 1'
#
loop_
_entity.id
_entity.type
_entity.pdbx_description
1 polymer ?
#
loop_
_entity_poly.entity_id
_entity_poly.type
_entity_poly.pdbx_seq_one_letter_code
_entity_poly.pdbx_strand_id
1 'polypeptide(L)'
;MTCSKQSYSLPTKLAREVGHAGIETQEALDILRDTPDKVEAAVTCGPDALVVYRLDPNGARGIVSNKDAKLRRFVAAAEQDNAPLFGFCPAVVAEFAAHINMGVASLRNDA
;
A
#
# COMPACT_ATOMS: atom_id res chain seq x y z
N MET A 1 18.95 -1.41 -29.27
CA MET A 1 17.68 -1.59 -28.55
C MET A 1 17.89 -1.19 -27.10
N THR A 2 17.64 0.08 -26.76
CA THR A 2 17.75 0.59 -25.39
C THR A 2 16.39 0.47 -24.72
N CYS A 3 16.28 -0.49 -23.81
CA CYS A 3 15.11 -0.64 -22.96
C CYS A 3 15.08 0.54 -21.98
N SER A 4 14.20 1.50 -22.22
CA SER A 4 13.99 2.64 -21.33
C SER A 4 13.50 2.13 -19.97
N LYS A 5 14.37 2.19 -18.97
CA LYS A 5 13.97 2.04 -17.56
C LYS A 5 13.12 3.26 -17.20
N GLN A 6 11.81 3.15 -17.35
CA GLN A 6 10.86 4.05 -16.70
C GLN A 6 10.96 3.80 -15.20
N SER A 7 11.74 4.64 -14.52
CA SER A 7 11.72 4.73 -13.06
C SER A 7 10.34 5.24 -12.65
N TYR A 8 9.45 4.32 -12.28
CA TYR A 8 8.21 4.67 -11.61
C TYR A 8 8.58 5.22 -10.24
N SER A 9 8.63 6.54 -10.11
CA SER A 9 8.65 7.19 -8.80
C SER A 9 7.34 6.84 -8.12
N LEU A 10 7.40 6.02 -7.07
CA LEU A 10 6.29 5.85 -6.14
C LEU A 10 5.78 7.24 -5.74
N PRO A 11 4.46 7.46 -5.69
CA PRO A 11 3.91 8.73 -5.25
C PRO A 11 4.51 9.05 -3.88
N THR A 12 5.27 10.14 -3.83
CA THR A 12 6.16 10.58 -2.75
C THR A 12 5.52 10.64 -1.36
N LYS A 13 4.19 10.61 -1.29
CA LYS A 13 3.40 10.51 -0.06
C LYS A 13 3.55 9.16 0.64
N LEU A 14 3.54 8.07 -0.12
CA LEU A 14 3.59 6.70 0.40
C LEU A 14 4.96 6.40 1.02
N ALA A 15 6.04 6.81 0.35
CA ALA A 15 7.40 6.73 0.88
C ALA A 15 7.61 7.61 2.12
N ARG A 16 6.94 8.76 2.19
CA ARG A 16 7.02 9.68 3.35
C ARG A 16 6.30 9.14 4.58
N GLU A 17 5.11 8.55 4.42
CA GLU A 17 4.35 7.96 5.52
C GLU A 17 5.04 6.71 6.08
N VAL A 18 5.63 5.91 5.20
CA VAL A 18 6.51 4.80 5.55
C VAL A 18 7.76 5.26 6.32
N GLY A 19 8.43 6.31 5.85
CA GLY A 19 9.62 6.83 6.53
C GLY A 19 9.33 7.40 7.92
N HIS A 20 8.12 7.94 8.14
CA HIS A 20 7.67 8.39 9.46
C HIS A 20 7.40 7.24 10.44
N ALA A 21 7.15 6.02 9.93
CA ALA A 21 7.02 4.81 10.73
C ALA A 21 8.38 4.16 11.05
N GLY A 22 9.51 4.78 10.65
CA GLY A 22 10.86 4.27 10.90
C GLY A 22 11.26 3.11 9.98
N ILE A 23 10.54 2.91 8.88
CA ILE A 23 10.78 1.82 7.93
C ILE A 23 11.72 2.32 6.83
N GLU A 24 12.78 1.57 6.59
CA GLU A 24 13.71 1.85 5.49
C GLU A 24 12.97 1.79 4.14
N THR A 25 13.26 2.71 3.23
CA THR A 25 12.55 2.81 1.94
C THR A 25 12.60 1.50 1.13
N GLN A 26 13.68 0.72 1.28
CA GLN A 26 13.84 -0.58 0.65
C GLN A 26 12.91 -1.64 1.24
N GLU A 27 12.69 -1.62 2.56
CA GLU A 27 11.81 -2.55 3.26
C GLU A 27 10.34 -2.29 2.88
N ALA A 28 9.99 -1.03 2.68
CA ALA A 28 8.69 -0.63 2.14
C ALA A 28 8.47 -1.08 0.69
N LEU A 29 9.52 -0.98 -0.13
CA LEU A 29 9.52 -1.48 -1.50
C LEU A 29 9.36 -3.00 -1.54
N ASP A 30 10.00 -3.72 -0.62
CA ASP A 30 9.90 -5.17 -0.51
C ASP A 30 8.49 -5.60 -0.07
N ILE A 31 7.87 -4.89 0.87
CA ILE A 31 6.46 -5.10 1.23
C ILE A 31 5.55 -4.90 0.02
N LEU A 32 5.75 -3.82 -0.74
CA LEU A 32 4.99 -3.54 -1.96
C LEU A 32 5.21 -4.59 -3.05
N ARG A 33 6.38 -5.24 -3.07
CA ARG A 33 6.70 -6.30 -4.03
C ARG A 33 5.95 -7.61 -3.74
N ASP A 34 5.68 -7.90 -2.47
CA ASP A 34 4.89 -9.06 -2.00
C ASP A 34 3.37 -8.79 -1.92
N THR A 35 2.96 -7.63 -2.41
CA THR A 35 1.57 -7.14 -2.37
C THR A 35 0.63 -7.63 -3.49
N PRO A 36 1.04 -8.16 -4.67
CA PRO A 36 0.11 -8.54 -5.74
C PRO A 36 -1.00 -9.47 -5.29
N ASP A 37 -0.66 -10.56 -4.59
CA ASP A 37 -1.61 -11.56 -4.12
C ASP A 37 -2.62 -10.97 -3.11
N LYS A 38 -2.19 -9.99 -2.30
CA LYS A 38 -3.04 -9.35 -1.30
C LYS A 38 -3.96 -8.31 -1.91
N VAL A 39 -3.53 -7.65 -2.98
CA VAL A 39 -4.39 -6.77 -3.78
C VAL A 39 -5.45 -7.59 -4.49
N GLU A 40 -5.08 -8.72 -5.11
CA GLU A 40 -6.05 -9.63 -5.72
C GLU A 40 -7.07 -10.17 -4.70
N ALA A 41 -6.59 -10.57 -3.53
CA ALA A 41 -7.45 -11.01 -2.43
C ALA A 41 -8.39 -9.89 -1.94
N ALA A 42 -7.92 -8.64 -1.88
CA ALA A 42 -8.73 -7.50 -1.47
C ALA A 42 -9.81 -7.16 -2.51
N VAL A 43 -9.45 -7.17 -3.80
CA VAL A 43 -10.41 -6.99 -4.91
C VAL A 43 -11.51 -8.07 -4.84
N THR A 44 -11.13 -9.32 -4.58
CA THR A 44 -12.09 -10.43 -4.40
C THR A 44 -12.97 -10.27 -3.16
N CYS A 45 -12.41 -9.71 -2.08
CA CYS A 45 -13.13 -9.48 -0.82
C CYS A 45 -14.12 -8.31 -0.89
N GLY A 46 -13.97 -7.41 -1.87
CA GLY A 46 -14.88 -6.30 -2.14
C GLY A 46 -14.25 -4.91 -1.93
N PRO A 47 -14.95 -3.84 -2.31
CA PRO A 47 -14.40 -2.47 -2.35
C PRO A 47 -13.99 -1.93 -0.97
N ASP A 48 -14.60 -2.43 0.11
CA ASP A 48 -14.28 -2.02 1.48
C ASP A 48 -13.15 -2.85 2.12
N ALA A 49 -12.52 -3.75 1.36
CA ALA A 49 -11.45 -4.59 1.87
C ALA A 49 -10.19 -3.77 2.10
N LEU A 50 -9.64 -3.89 3.32
CA LEU A 50 -8.37 -3.30 3.69
C LEU A 50 -7.26 -4.35 3.63
N VAL A 51 -6.11 -3.92 3.10
CA VAL A 51 -4.84 -4.64 3.24
C VAL A 51 -4.09 -3.97 4.38
N VAL A 52 -3.76 -4.73 5.42
CA VAL A 52 -3.03 -4.22 6.59
C VAL A 52 -1.82 -5.10 6.84
N TYR A 53 -0.66 -4.47 6.94
CA TYR A 53 0.63 -5.08 7.27
C TYR A 53 1.05 -4.70 8.68
N ARG A 54 1.58 -5.69 9.37
CA ARG A 54 2.36 -5.55 10.59
C ARG A 54 3.82 -5.77 10.26
N LEU A 55 4.68 -4.90 10.77
CA LEU A 55 6.11 -4.88 10.45
C LEU A 55 6.88 -5.45 11.63
N ASP A 56 7.06 -6.76 11.58
CA ASP A 56 7.83 -7.47 12.59
C ASP A 56 9.32 -7.51 12.23
N PRO A 57 10.23 -7.59 13.23
CA PRO A 57 11.67 -7.70 12.98
C PRO A 57 12.09 -8.88 12.09
N ASN A 58 11.26 -9.93 12.02
CA ASN A 58 11.51 -11.14 11.24
C ASN A 58 10.78 -11.14 9.88
N GLY A 59 10.17 -10.02 9.49
CA GLY A 59 9.46 -9.85 8.23
C GLY A 59 8.02 -9.41 8.39
N ALA A 60 7.51 -8.71 7.37
CA ALA A 60 6.16 -8.18 7.39
C ALA A 60 5.09 -9.28 7.27
N ARG A 61 4.00 -9.12 8.01
CA ARG A 61 2.82 -9.99 7.94
C ARG A 61 1.60 -9.19 7.54
N GLY A 62 0.92 -9.64 6.49
CA GLY A 62 -0.25 -8.96 5.96
C GLY A 62 -1.55 -9.71 6.22
N ILE A 63 -2.63 -8.96 6.44
CA ILE A 63 -4.00 -9.46 6.46
C ILE A 63 -4.85 -8.68 5.44
N VAL A 64 -5.81 -9.37 4.84
CA VAL A 64 -6.86 -8.78 4.00
C VAL A 64 -8.21 -9.06 4.63
N SER A 65 -9.01 -8.02 4.83
CA SER A 65 -10.34 -8.14 5.42
C SER A 65 -11.17 -6.88 5.20
N ASN A 66 -12.47 -7.03 4.95
CA ASN A 66 -13.49 -6.00 5.09
C ASN A 66 -14.25 -6.08 6.44
N LYS A 67 -13.86 -7.03 7.31
CA LYS A 67 -14.48 -7.24 8.62
C LYS A 67 -13.71 -6.50 9.71
N ASP A 68 -14.35 -5.48 10.29
CA ASP A 68 -13.83 -4.68 11.41
C ASP A 68 -13.27 -5.51 12.56
N ALA A 69 -14.02 -6.53 13.02
CA ALA A 69 -13.60 -7.34 14.17
C ALA A 69 -12.28 -8.08 13.92
N LYS A 70 -12.04 -8.52 12.68
CA LYS A 70 -10.81 -9.24 12.31
C LYS A 70 -9.63 -8.28 12.23
N LEU A 71 -9.84 -7.09 11.66
CA LEU A 71 -8.83 -6.03 11.58
C LEU A 71 -8.45 -5.51 12.96
N ARG A 72 -9.43 -5.24 13.84
CA ARG A 72 -9.17 -4.78 15.22
C ARG A 72 -8.33 -5.76 16.03
N ARG A 73 -8.57 -7.07 15.90
CA ARG A 73 -7.75 -8.08 16.55
C ARG A 73 -6.31 -8.08 16.03
N PHE A 74 -6.13 -7.88 14.72
CA PHE A 74 -4.81 -7.80 14.11
C PHE A 74 -4.04 -6.56 14.58
N VAL A 75 -4.71 -5.40 14.62
CA VAL A 75 -4.15 -4.13 15.12
C VAL A 75 -3.78 -4.25 16.59
N ALA A 76 -4.67 -4.75 17.44
CA ALA A 76 -4.40 -4.92 18.86
C ALA A 76 -3.19 -5.83 19.13
N ALA A 77 -3.01 -6.89 18.34
CA ALA A 77 -1.83 -7.75 18.46
C ALA A 77 -0.54 -7.03 18.04
N ALA A 78 -0.60 -6.13 17.07
CA ALA A 78 0.56 -5.33 16.69
C ALA A 78 0.92 -4.27 17.74
N GLU A 79 -0.09 -3.62 18.31
CA GLU A 79 0.10 -2.67 19.42
C GLU A 79 0.72 -3.33 20.65
N GLN A 80 0.25 -4.53 21.02
CA GLN A 80 0.83 -5.31 22.12
C GLN A 80 2.31 -5.62 21.91
N ASP A 81 2.70 -5.90 20.66
CA ASP A 81 4.07 -6.25 20.30
C ASP A 81 4.94 -5.02 19.97
N ASN A 82 4.38 -3.79 20.06
CA ASN A 82 4.99 -2.55 19.57
C ASN A 82 5.47 -2.65 18.10
N ALA A 83 4.76 -3.42 17.29
CA ALA A 83 5.07 -3.60 15.88
C ALA A 83 4.39 -2.49 15.05
N PRO A 84 5.14 -1.74 14.22
CA PRO A 84 4.56 -0.75 13.33
C PRO A 84 3.52 -1.36 12.38
N LEU A 85 2.51 -0.56 12.07
CA LEU A 85 1.41 -0.93 11.18
C LEU A 85 1.39 -0.04 9.94
N PHE A 86 1.08 -0.64 8.80
CA PHE A 86 0.81 0.05 7.55
C PHE A 86 -0.45 -0.54 6.92
N GLY A 87 -1.34 0.28 6.38
CA GLY A 87 -2.56 -0.25 5.74
C GLY A 87 -3.09 0.67 4.67
N PHE A 88 -3.79 0.08 3.69
CA PHE A 88 -4.42 0.81 2.61
C PHE A 88 -5.66 0.08 2.08
N CYS A 89 -6.55 0.84 1.44
CA CYS A 89 -7.68 0.32 0.68
C CYS A 89 -7.32 0.33 -0.81
N PRO A 90 -7.19 -0.83 -1.48
CA PRO A 90 -6.83 -0.87 -2.90
C PRO A 90 -7.82 -0.13 -3.79
N ALA A 91 -9.12 -0.17 -3.48
CA ALA A 91 -10.15 0.53 -4.25
C ALA A 91 -9.96 2.06 -4.20
N VAL A 92 -9.70 2.62 -3.01
CA VAL A 92 -9.43 4.05 -2.83
C VAL A 92 -8.12 4.45 -3.52
N VAL A 93 -7.08 3.61 -3.45
CA VAL A 93 -5.81 3.87 -4.16
C VAL A 93 -6.01 3.87 -5.67
N ALA A 94 -6.79 2.93 -6.20
CA ALA A 94 -7.10 2.86 -7.63
C ALA A 94 -7.91 4.08 -8.10
N GLU A 95 -8.91 4.50 -7.33
CA GLU A 95 -9.67 5.72 -7.60
C GLU A 95 -8.77 6.96 -7.60
N PHE A 96 -7.91 7.10 -6.60
CA PHE A 96 -6.99 8.23 -6.51
C PHE A 96 -5.99 8.24 -7.69
N ALA A 97 -5.47 7.07 -8.08
CA ALA A 97 -4.58 6.93 -9.24
C ALA A 97 -5.28 7.30 -10.56
N ALA A 98 -6.55 6.93 -10.73
CA ALA A 98 -7.34 7.31 -11.89
C ALA A 98 -7.49 8.84 -11.99
N HIS A 99 -7.76 9.52 -10.87
CA HIS A 99 -7.87 10.98 -10.81
C HIS A 99 -6.55 11.68 -11.15
N ILE A 100 -5.41 11.17 -10.68
CA ILE A 100 -4.09 11.72 -11.02
C ILE A 100 -3.83 11.57 -12.53
N ASN A 101 -4.10 10.39 -13.10
CA ASN A 101 -3.89 10.15 -14.53
C ASN A 101 -4.78 11.04 -15.41
N MET A 102 -6.01 11.31 -14.99
CA MET A 102 -6.88 12.28 -15.67
C MET A 102 -6.32 13.70 -15.58
N GLY A 103 -5.81 14.12 -14.42
CA GLY A 103 -5.17 15.44 -14.26
C GLY A 103 -3.91 15.60 -15.12
N VAL A 104 -3.07 14.57 -15.20
CA VAL A 104 -1.86 14.57 -16.05
C VAL A 104 -2.22 14.52 -17.53
N ALA A 105 -3.27 13.79 -17.92
CA ALA A 105 -3.78 13.79 -19.29
C ALA A 105 -4.35 15.15 -19.68
N SER A 106 -5.05 15.84 -18.77
CA SER A 106 -5.56 17.20 -19.00
C SER A 106 -4.41 18.19 -19.22
N LEU A 107 -3.39 18.16 -18.35
CA LEU A 107 -2.20 19.02 -18.47
C LEU A 107 -1.39 18.80 -19.76
N ARG A 108 -1.47 17.60 -20.35
CA ARG A 108 -0.83 17.29 -21.64
C ARG A 108 -1.62 17.77 -22.86
N ASN A 109 -2.92 17.99 -22.72
CA ASN A 109 -3.77 18.48 -23.81
C ASN A 109 -3.83 20.01 -23.86
N ASP A 110 -3.41 20.68 -22.80
CA ASP A 110 -3.35 22.15 -22.69
C ASP A 110 -1.93 22.73 -23.02
N ALA A 111 -1.01 21.91 -23.53
CA ALA A 111 0.36 22.27 -23.92
C ALA A 111 0.61 22.03 -25.41
#